data_AF-A0A7R9GBJ3-F1
#
_entry.id   AF-A0A7R9GBJ3-F1
#
_cell.length_a   1.000
_cell.length_b   1.000
_cell.length_c   1.000
_cell.angle_alpha   90.00
_cell.angle_beta   90.00
_cell.angle_gamma   90.00
#
_symmetry.space_group_name_H-M   'P 1'
#
loop_
_entity.id
_entity.type
_entity.pdbx_description
1 polymer ?
#
loop_
_entity_poly.entity_id
_entity_poly.type
_entity_poly.pdbx_seq_one_letter_code
_entity_poly.pdbx_strand_id
1 'polypeptide(L)'
;MRAARICPATSGVHWGIRKRLREHSAALPPPTPGPPGTSTSGSAVIRRKRVGASGCGSRILNRGVRSFRSDPASPPEMDQAKTIRAQRTKRKLIIFSTFMTSLLAMALLVSSAATDVWVTGTAISDNQLNVSMTSKLEADYGLFKGQMNVIINSYSQVHDLETFCSSEENVCFMGCSKYSNKDQETLLNALLYQEVVELRGSCRLKDPSEGGVYETEQRYNATAQREDSVQNKAKRTNRTFINYGLWISTMIFWAIAAFGTTICLGLALLNTITDPSTTFLSSYALYFSYPISAAGVFFTLVLGGAQFGTNISDNLMVPPTLSGEFSESSASVGYSYWCVPK
;
A
#
# COMPACT_ATOMS: atom_id res chain seq x y z
N MET A 1 -12.62 22.63 27.66
CA MET A 1 -12.42 21.17 27.69
C MET A 1 -10.91 20.91 27.75
N ARG A 2 -10.46 20.09 28.71
CA ARG A 2 -9.06 20.01 29.16
C ARG A 2 -8.19 19.27 28.15
N ALA A 3 -7.12 19.93 27.68
CA ALA A 3 -6.08 19.36 26.83
C ALA A 3 -5.11 18.53 27.68
N ALA A 4 -4.97 17.25 27.37
CA ALA A 4 -3.93 16.39 27.92
C ALA A 4 -2.64 16.58 27.10
N ARG A 5 -1.59 17.11 27.74
CA ARG A 5 -0.23 17.13 27.19
C ARG A 5 0.39 15.75 27.43
N ILE A 6 0.81 15.10 26.36
CA ILE A 6 1.66 13.92 26.41
C ILE A 6 3.02 14.35 25.84
N CYS A 7 4.05 14.34 26.69
CA CYS A 7 5.44 14.53 26.27
C CYS A 7 5.96 13.25 25.59
N PRO A 8 6.73 13.33 24.50
CA PRO A 8 7.49 12.19 24.01
C PRO A 8 8.84 12.09 24.74
N ALA A 9 9.15 10.87 25.19
CA ALA A 9 10.46 10.50 25.71
C ALA A 9 11.47 10.38 24.56
N THR A 10 12.56 11.13 24.66
CA THR A 10 13.73 11.04 23.79
C THR A 10 14.66 9.93 24.28
N SER A 11 14.92 8.93 23.44
CA SER A 11 16.12 8.08 23.56
C SER A 11 16.77 7.99 22.19
N GLY A 12 17.88 8.73 22.03
CA GLY A 12 18.71 8.71 20.84
C GLY A 12 19.53 7.43 20.75
N VAL A 13 19.60 6.87 19.55
CA VAL A 13 20.66 5.94 19.16
C VAL A 13 21.26 6.46 17.87
N HIS A 14 22.50 6.95 18.00
CA HIS A 14 23.30 7.59 16.98
C HIS A 14 24.09 6.49 16.24
N TRP A 15 23.70 6.13 15.02
CA TRP A 15 24.54 5.32 14.12
C TRP A 15 25.09 6.20 13.00
N GLY A 16 26.33 6.62 13.17
CA GLY A 16 27.11 7.22 12.09
C GLY A 16 27.77 6.11 11.27
N ILE A 17 27.42 5.99 9.99
CA ILE A 17 28.17 5.18 9.03
C ILE A 17 28.69 6.11 7.93
N ARG A 18 30.00 6.33 7.98
CA ARG A 18 30.80 6.97 6.93
C ARG A 18 30.68 6.18 5.62
N LYS A 19 30.09 6.78 4.58
CA LYS A 19 30.22 6.33 3.19
C LYS A 19 31.64 6.71 2.71
N ARG A 20 32.52 5.72 2.53
CA ARG A 20 33.85 5.89 1.92
C ARG A 20 33.73 5.44 0.45
N LEU A 21 34.07 6.34 -0.46
CA LEU A 21 34.17 6.13 -1.90
C LEU A 21 34.89 4.82 -2.26
N ARG A 22 34.39 4.16 -3.31
CA ARG A 22 35.26 3.67 -4.37
C ARG A 22 34.52 3.48 -5.69
N GLU A 23 34.93 4.31 -6.65
CA GLU A 23 34.79 4.13 -8.08
C GLU A 23 35.48 2.82 -8.51
N HIS A 24 34.96 2.24 -9.60
CA HIS A 24 35.57 1.36 -10.60
C HIS A 24 34.59 0.24 -10.98
N SER A 25 33.95 0.37 -12.12
CA SER A 25 33.57 -0.79 -12.93
C SER A 25 33.65 -0.40 -14.40
N ALA A 26 34.75 -0.84 -15.00
CA ALA A 26 35.03 -0.78 -16.42
C ALA A 26 34.04 -1.66 -17.20
N ALA A 27 33.74 -1.21 -18.41
CA ALA A 27 32.91 -1.91 -19.38
C ALA A 27 33.48 -3.28 -19.75
N LEU A 28 32.63 -4.31 -19.73
CA LEU A 28 32.90 -5.62 -20.33
C LEU A 28 32.35 -5.66 -21.76
N PRO A 29 33.07 -6.26 -22.72
CA PRO A 29 32.60 -6.41 -24.10
C PRO A 29 31.53 -7.52 -24.25
N PRO A 30 30.74 -7.49 -25.34
CA PRO A 30 29.65 -8.42 -25.57
C PRO A 30 30.14 -9.85 -25.95
N PRO A 31 29.34 -10.89 -25.66
CA PRO A 31 29.70 -12.27 -25.93
C PRO A 31 29.51 -12.66 -27.41
N THR A 32 30.49 -13.37 -27.95
CA THR A 32 30.47 -14.02 -29.27
C THR A 32 29.65 -15.32 -29.27
N PRO A 33 29.03 -15.70 -30.41
CA PRO A 33 28.23 -16.92 -30.53
C PRO A 33 29.11 -18.17 -30.72
N GLY A 34 28.84 -19.21 -29.93
CA GLY A 34 29.46 -20.54 -30.04
C GLY A 34 28.58 -21.56 -30.79
N PRO A 35 29.18 -22.65 -31.32
CA PRO A 35 28.57 -23.57 -32.29
C PRO A 35 27.64 -24.64 -31.67
N PRO A 36 26.82 -25.33 -32.49
CA PRO A 36 25.84 -26.32 -32.03
C PRO A 36 26.47 -27.71 -31.88
N GLY A 37 26.11 -28.42 -30.80
CA GLY A 37 26.62 -29.76 -30.55
C GLY A 37 25.81 -30.57 -29.54
N THR A 38 25.02 -31.49 -30.09
CA THR A 38 24.79 -32.88 -29.65
C THR A 38 24.13 -33.20 -28.30
N SER A 39 22.94 -33.80 -28.46
CA SER A 39 22.25 -34.80 -27.64
C SER A 39 23.05 -35.57 -26.58
N THR A 40 22.44 -35.81 -25.43
CA THR A 40 22.39 -37.16 -24.84
C THR A 40 21.17 -37.33 -23.92
N SER A 41 20.53 -38.47 -24.12
CA SER A 41 19.39 -39.04 -23.41
C SER A 41 19.76 -39.48 -21.99
N GLY A 42 18.84 -39.36 -21.04
CA GLY A 42 19.04 -39.79 -19.66
C GLY A 42 17.73 -39.89 -18.85
N SER A 43 16.92 -40.90 -19.15
CA SER A 43 15.75 -41.27 -18.35
C SER A 43 16.17 -41.79 -16.96
N ALA A 44 15.77 -41.08 -15.90
CA ALA A 44 15.92 -41.54 -14.52
C ALA A 44 14.63 -42.18 -13.99
N VAL A 45 14.62 -43.52 -13.94
CA VAL A 45 13.60 -44.35 -13.30
C VAL A 45 13.81 -44.31 -11.78
N ILE A 46 12.89 -43.67 -11.05
CA ILE A 46 12.89 -43.72 -9.57
C ILE A 46 12.02 -44.88 -9.10
N ARG A 47 12.72 -45.92 -8.65
CA ARG A 47 12.20 -47.16 -8.05
C ARG A 47 11.93 -46.93 -6.55
N ARG A 48 10.67 -46.80 -6.12
CA ARG A 48 10.33 -46.77 -4.67
C ARG A 48 10.16 -48.18 -4.13
N LYS A 49 11.04 -48.48 -3.17
CA LYS A 49 11.16 -49.70 -2.36
C LYS A 49 9.90 -49.89 -1.49
N ARG A 50 9.25 -51.04 -1.65
CA ARG A 50 8.22 -51.56 -0.74
C ARG A 50 8.96 -52.32 0.38
N VAL A 51 8.93 -51.82 1.60
CA VAL A 51 9.42 -52.54 2.79
C VAL A 51 8.20 -52.96 3.59
N GLY A 52 7.98 -54.27 3.67
CA GLY A 52 7.08 -54.88 4.62
C GLY A 52 7.76 -55.00 5.99
N ALA A 53 6.97 -54.92 7.05
CA ALA A 53 7.33 -55.46 8.34
C ALA A 53 6.06 -56.02 9.00
N SER A 54 6.07 -57.34 9.07
CA SER A 54 5.26 -58.23 9.88
C SER A 54 5.33 -57.89 11.38
N GLY A 55 4.19 -57.91 12.05
CA GLY A 55 4.08 -57.86 13.51
C GLY A 55 2.90 -58.69 13.97
N CYS A 56 3.09 -60.02 13.96
CA CYS A 56 2.17 -61.00 14.54
C CYS A 56 2.31 -60.96 16.06
N GLY A 57 1.21 -60.68 16.77
CA GLY A 57 1.18 -60.59 18.23
C GLY A 57 -0.13 -61.15 18.77
N SER A 58 -0.22 -62.47 18.82
CA SER A 58 -1.27 -63.21 19.54
C SER A 58 -1.22 -62.88 21.03
N ARG A 59 -2.35 -62.46 21.62
CA ARG A 59 -2.53 -62.50 23.07
C ARG A 59 -3.93 -63.00 23.44
N ILE A 60 -3.92 -64.30 23.71
CA ILE A 60 -4.73 -65.18 24.55
C ILE A 60 -5.93 -64.54 25.27
N LEU A 61 -7.08 -65.17 24.98
CA LEU A 61 -8.34 -65.24 25.70
C LEU A 61 -8.23 -65.14 27.24
N ASN A 62 -8.95 -64.18 27.83
CA ASN A 62 -9.43 -64.31 29.20
C ASN A 62 -10.97 -64.23 29.19
N ARG A 63 -11.61 -65.39 29.27
CA ARG A 63 -13.06 -65.60 29.19
C ARG A 63 -13.65 -65.36 30.58
N GLY A 64 -13.78 -64.08 30.95
CA GLY A 64 -14.47 -63.65 32.17
C GLY A 64 -15.97 -63.58 31.95
N VAL A 65 -16.70 -64.48 32.61
CA VAL A 65 -18.16 -64.53 32.71
C VAL A 65 -18.69 -63.17 33.21
N ARG A 66 -19.28 -62.36 32.32
CA ARG A 66 -20.01 -61.14 32.71
C ARG A 66 -21.49 -61.45 32.83
N SER A 67 -21.93 -61.40 34.08
CA SER A 67 -23.30 -61.21 34.54
C SER A 67 -24.10 -60.33 33.57
N PHE A 68 -25.18 -60.90 33.02
CA PHE A 68 -26.23 -60.20 32.28
C PHE A 68 -26.87 -59.16 33.22
N ARG A 69 -26.43 -57.91 33.13
CA ARG A 69 -27.15 -56.76 33.70
C ARG A 69 -28.04 -56.27 32.56
N SER A 70 -29.35 -56.35 32.76
CA SER A 70 -30.36 -55.82 31.84
C SER A 70 -30.13 -54.32 31.68
N ASP A 71 -29.58 -53.93 30.52
CA ASP A 71 -29.30 -52.55 30.18
C ASP A 71 -30.61 -51.73 30.14
N PRO A 72 -30.64 -50.53 30.76
CA PRO A 72 -31.79 -49.66 30.69
C PRO A 72 -32.04 -49.24 29.23
N ALA A 73 -33.31 -49.25 28.84
CA ALA A 73 -33.80 -48.96 27.50
C ALA A 73 -33.00 -47.88 26.78
N SER A 74 -32.46 -48.23 25.61
CA SER A 74 -31.73 -47.34 24.72
C SER A 74 -32.53 -46.04 24.46
N PRO A 75 -31.91 -44.86 24.63
CA PRO A 75 -32.57 -43.60 24.30
C PRO A 75 -33.00 -43.58 22.82
N PRO A 76 -34.07 -42.83 22.47
CA PRO A 76 -34.68 -42.91 21.15
C PRO A 76 -33.72 -42.43 20.05
N GLU A 77 -33.32 -43.37 19.19
CA GLU A 77 -32.41 -43.21 18.05
C GLU A 77 -32.79 -42.05 17.11
N MET A 78 -34.07 -41.66 17.12
CA MET A 78 -34.63 -40.58 16.32
C MET A 78 -34.11 -39.18 16.67
N ASP A 79 -33.70 -38.92 17.92
CA ASP A 79 -33.23 -37.58 18.33
C ASP A 79 -31.76 -37.31 17.98
N GLN A 80 -30.93 -38.36 17.86
CA GLN A 80 -29.53 -38.21 17.44
C GLN A 80 -29.40 -37.81 15.96
N ALA A 81 -30.22 -38.39 15.08
CA ALA A 81 -30.19 -38.09 13.64
C ALA A 81 -30.52 -36.62 13.32
N LYS A 82 -31.47 -36.02 14.05
CA LYS A 82 -31.83 -34.59 13.91
C LYS A 82 -30.66 -33.69 14.30
N THR A 83 -29.98 -34.02 15.39
CA THR A 83 -28.85 -33.24 15.91
C THR A 83 -27.67 -33.22 14.94
N ILE A 84 -27.35 -34.37 14.33
CA ILE A 84 -26.27 -34.49 13.32
C ILE A 84 -26.59 -33.67 12.06
N ARG A 85 -27.84 -33.73 11.56
CA ARG A 85 -28.27 -32.95 10.39
C ARG A 85 -28.21 -31.45 10.65
N ALA A 86 -28.63 -31.01 11.84
CA ALA A 86 -28.56 -29.61 12.25
C ALA A 86 -27.11 -29.12 12.32
N GLN A 87 -26.18 -29.90 12.89
CA GLN A 87 -24.76 -29.57 12.92
C GLN A 87 -24.13 -29.47 11.53
N ARG A 88 -24.48 -30.38 10.60
CA ARG A 88 -23.97 -30.34 9.21
C ARG A 88 -24.40 -29.07 8.48
N THR A 89 -25.66 -28.66 8.67
CA THR A 89 -26.21 -27.45 8.04
C THR A 89 -25.55 -26.18 8.58
N LYS A 90 -25.37 -26.10 9.91
CA LYS A 90 -24.65 -24.99 10.56
C LYS A 90 -23.22 -24.86 10.03
N ARG A 91 -22.49 -25.97 9.90
CA ARG A 91 -21.12 -25.98 9.38
C ARG A 91 -21.05 -25.45 7.93
N LYS A 92 -21.97 -25.90 7.06
CA LYS A 92 -22.06 -25.42 5.67
C LYS A 92 -22.33 -23.91 5.61
N LEU A 93 -23.24 -23.41 6.44
CA LEU A 93 -23.58 -22.00 6.49
C LEU A 93 -22.40 -21.13 6.95
N ILE A 94 -21.63 -21.59 7.94
CA ILE A 94 -20.42 -20.90 8.40
C ILE A 94 -19.38 -20.83 7.27
N ILE A 95 -19.10 -21.94 6.58
CA ILE A 95 -18.12 -21.97 5.48
C ILE A 95 -18.54 -21.02 4.36
N PHE A 96 -19.82 -21.06 3.96
CA PHE A 96 -20.36 -20.16 2.94
C PHE A 96 -20.26 -18.69 3.35
N SER A 97 -20.59 -18.37 4.61
CA SER A 97 -20.46 -17.02 5.16
C SER A 97 -19.00 -16.54 5.14
N THR A 98 -18.04 -17.40 5.51
CA THR A 98 -16.62 -17.04 5.46
C THR A 98 -16.14 -16.79 4.04
N PHE A 99 -16.58 -17.60 3.07
CA PHE A 99 -16.28 -17.39 1.66
C PHE A 99 -16.79 -16.02 1.16
N MET A 100 -18.06 -15.71 1.42
CA MET A 100 -18.65 -14.43 1.03
C MET A 100 -17.97 -13.24 1.70
N THR A 101 -17.63 -13.37 2.99
CA THR A 101 -16.92 -12.31 3.73
C THR A 101 -15.51 -12.09 3.19
N SER A 102 -14.76 -13.16 2.89
CA SER A 102 -13.43 -13.05 2.28
C SER A 102 -13.48 -12.46 0.87
N LEU A 103 -14.50 -12.82 0.08
CA LEU A 103 -14.70 -12.25 -1.25
C LEU A 103 -14.97 -10.74 -1.17
N LEU A 104 -15.87 -10.32 -0.27
CA LEU A 104 -16.16 -8.91 -0.05
C LEU A 104 -14.93 -8.15 0.47
N ALA A 105 -14.21 -8.71 1.43
CA ALA A 105 -12.98 -8.11 1.95
C ALA A 105 -11.92 -7.94 0.86
N MET A 106 -11.74 -8.94 -0.01
CA MET A 106 -10.82 -8.84 -1.14
C MET A 106 -11.25 -7.76 -2.12
N ALA A 107 -12.55 -7.71 -2.46
CA ALA A 107 -13.10 -6.69 -3.34
C ALA A 107 -12.88 -5.28 -2.77
N LEU A 108 -13.10 -5.08 -1.47
CA LEU A 108 -12.87 -3.80 -0.79
C LEU A 108 -11.38 -3.43 -0.75
N LEU A 109 -10.48 -4.38 -0.47
CA LEU A 109 -9.03 -4.12 -0.46
C LEU A 109 -8.50 -3.73 -1.84
N VAL A 110 -8.93 -4.42 -2.89
CA VAL A 110 -8.55 -4.11 -4.27
C VAL A 110 -9.15 -2.77 -4.69
N SER A 111 -10.43 -2.53 -4.38
CA SER A 111 -11.09 -1.27 -4.72
C SER A 111 -10.43 -0.09 -4.02
N SER A 112 -10.17 -0.20 -2.72
CA SER A 112 -9.48 0.83 -1.94
C SER A 112 -8.11 1.14 -2.54
N ALA A 113 -7.31 0.12 -2.89
CA ALA A 113 -5.99 0.33 -3.49
C ALA A 113 -6.04 0.89 -4.93
N ALA A 114 -7.06 0.55 -5.71
CA ALA A 114 -7.22 0.99 -7.10
C ALA A 114 -7.80 2.41 -7.22
N THR A 115 -8.46 2.91 -6.18
CA THR A 115 -9.07 4.24 -6.20
C THR A 115 -8.10 5.36 -5.84
N ASP A 116 -8.28 6.49 -6.51
CA ASP A 116 -7.45 7.68 -6.41
C ASP A 116 -7.91 8.66 -5.32
N VAL A 117 -8.64 8.20 -4.29
CA VAL A 117 -9.34 9.09 -3.35
C VAL A 117 -9.15 8.67 -1.90
N TRP A 118 -7.90 8.44 -1.51
CA TRP A 118 -7.51 8.27 -0.10
C TRP A 118 -7.39 9.60 0.62
N VAL A 119 -6.92 10.60 -0.10
CA VAL A 119 -6.80 11.98 0.35
C VAL A 119 -7.49 12.85 -0.68
N THR A 120 -8.27 13.80 -0.18
CA THR A 120 -8.89 14.85 -0.99
C THR A 120 -8.55 16.17 -0.35
N GLY A 121 -8.28 17.18 -1.15
CA GLY A 121 -8.16 18.50 -0.57
C GLY A 121 -7.98 19.60 -1.56
N THR A 122 -7.98 20.80 -1.01
CA THR A 122 -8.02 22.03 -1.77
C THR A 122 -6.96 22.99 -1.25
N ALA A 123 -6.29 23.69 -2.15
CA ALA A 123 -5.41 24.77 -1.82
C ALA A 123 -5.74 26.04 -2.61
N ILE A 124 -5.59 27.20 -1.98
CA ILE A 124 -5.88 28.51 -2.55
C ILE A 124 -4.61 29.37 -2.49
N SER A 125 -4.32 30.06 -3.59
CA SER A 125 -3.24 31.04 -3.65
C SER A 125 -3.82 32.44 -3.52
N ASP A 126 -3.55 33.08 -2.38
CA ASP A 126 -3.85 34.49 -2.14
C ASP A 126 -2.69 35.35 -2.62
N ASN A 127 -2.50 35.44 -3.94
CA ASN A 127 -1.51 36.35 -4.49
C ASN A 127 -2.08 37.78 -4.48
N GLN A 128 -2.03 38.42 -3.31
CA GLN A 128 -2.59 39.74 -3.00
C GLN A 128 -2.09 40.90 -3.90
N LEU A 129 -1.06 40.67 -4.71
CA LEU A 129 -0.41 41.71 -5.51
C LEU A 129 -1.10 42.00 -6.85
N ASN A 130 -1.97 41.10 -7.35
CA ASN A 130 -2.76 41.31 -8.56
C ASN A 130 -4.22 40.90 -8.31
N VAL A 131 -5.09 41.90 -8.10
CA VAL A 131 -6.47 41.82 -7.56
C VAL A 131 -7.48 41.01 -8.41
N SER A 132 -7.06 40.21 -9.40
CA SER A 132 -8.03 39.49 -10.26
C SER A 132 -7.71 38.02 -10.58
N MET A 133 -6.65 37.42 -10.02
CA MET A 133 -6.31 36.02 -10.33
C MET A 133 -6.31 35.16 -9.07
N THR A 134 -7.48 34.63 -8.72
CA THR A 134 -7.60 33.55 -7.74
C THR A 134 -7.33 32.22 -8.43
N SER A 135 -6.24 31.54 -8.05
CA SER A 135 -6.00 30.15 -8.47
C SER A 135 -6.43 29.18 -7.37
N LYS A 136 -7.26 28.20 -7.74
CA LYS A 136 -7.68 27.11 -6.87
C LYS A 136 -7.03 25.82 -7.33
N LEU A 137 -6.49 25.05 -6.41
CA LEU A 137 -5.95 23.72 -6.64
C LEU A 137 -6.84 22.73 -5.90
N GLU A 138 -7.32 21.71 -6.59
CA GLU A 138 -7.99 20.56 -5.99
C GLU A 138 -7.11 19.33 -6.26
N ALA A 139 -6.83 18.52 -5.25
CA ALA A 139 -6.01 17.32 -5.42
C ALA A 139 -6.67 16.15 -4.71
N ASP A 140 -6.91 15.10 -5.47
CA ASP A 140 -7.43 13.82 -5.00
C ASP A 140 -6.40 12.75 -5.34
N TYR A 141 -5.88 12.05 -4.34
CA TYR A 141 -4.93 10.97 -4.60
C TYR A 141 -5.13 9.76 -3.69
N GLY A 142 -4.84 8.61 -4.27
CA GLY A 142 -4.82 7.31 -3.62
C GLY A 142 -3.43 6.94 -3.12
N LEU A 143 -3.22 5.64 -2.98
CA LEU A 143 -1.98 5.09 -2.45
C LEU A 143 -0.83 5.10 -3.47
N PHE A 144 -1.15 5.05 -4.77
CA PHE A 144 -0.18 5.00 -5.88
C PHE A 144 -0.33 6.13 -6.89
N LYS A 145 -1.58 6.48 -7.21
CA LYS A 145 -1.96 7.42 -8.26
C LYS A 145 -2.95 8.43 -7.72
N GLY A 146 -3.10 9.52 -8.45
CA GLY A 146 -4.04 10.58 -8.13
C GLY A 146 -4.32 11.46 -9.32
N GLN A 147 -5.09 12.50 -9.08
CA GLN A 147 -5.33 13.58 -10.00
C GLN A 147 -5.31 14.89 -9.24
N MET A 148 -4.77 15.93 -9.88
CA MET A 148 -4.96 17.30 -9.43
C MET A 148 -5.66 18.11 -10.52
N ASN A 149 -6.56 18.98 -10.10
CA ASN A 149 -7.24 19.95 -10.92
C ASN A 149 -6.80 21.37 -10.51
N VAL A 150 -6.12 22.06 -11.42
CA VAL A 150 -5.68 23.44 -11.24
C VAL A 150 -6.65 24.36 -11.98
N ILE A 151 -7.32 25.25 -11.25
CA ILE A 151 -8.27 26.21 -11.81
C ILE A 151 -7.63 27.59 -11.77
N ILE A 152 -7.33 28.16 -12.94
CA ILE A 152 -6.74 29.50 -13.11
C ILE A 152 -7.68 30.32 -13.98
N ASN A 153 -8.21 31.42 -13.47
CA ASN A 153 -9.06 32.35 -14.23
C ASN A 153 -10.21 31.66 -15.01
N SER A 154 -10.87 30.69 -14.39
CA SER A 154 -11.95 29.85 -14.96
C SER A 154 -11.53 28.74 -15.92
N TYR A 155 -10.23 28.54 -16.15
CA TYR A 155 -9.71 27.46 -16.96
C TYR A 155 -9.20 26.31 -16.08
N SER A 156 -9.59 25.06 -16.41
CA SER A 156 -9.40 23.86 -15.58
C SER A 156 -8.35 22.91 -16.19
N GLN A 157 -7.20 22.85 -15.53
CA GLN A 157 -6.05 21.92 -15.66
C GLN A 157 -6.16 20.59 -14.92
N VAL A 158 -6.58 19.48 -15.53
CA VAL A 158 -6.47 18.15 -14.90
C VAL A 158 -5.14 17.48 -15.24
N HIS A 159 -4.41 17.06 -14.20
CA HIS A 159 -3.14 16.34 -14.32
C HIS A 159 -3.15 15.06 -13.49
N ASP A 160 -2.66 13.96 -14.08
CA ASP A 160 -2.47 12.71 -13.37
C ASP A 160 -1.22 12.77 -12.47
N LEU A 161 -1.39 12.34 -11.23
CA LEU A 161 -0.36 12.25 -10.20
C LEU A 161 0.09 10.81 -10.01
N GLU A 162 1.36 10.66 -9.64
CA GLU A 162 2.00 9.40 -9.28
C GLU A 162 2.93 9.62 -8.08
N THR A 163 3.06 8.61 -7.24
CA THR A 163 3.90 8.70 -6.04
C THR A 163 5.37 8.52 -6.41
N PHE A 164 6.21 9.49 -6.05
CA PHE A 164 7.66 9.41 -6.20
C PHE A 164 8.32 9.39 -4.84
N CYS A 165 9.29 8.50 -4.68
CA CYS A 165 9.97 8.26 -3.40
C CYS A 165 11.48 8.17 -3.60
N SER A 166 12.23 8.86 -2.73
CA SER A 166 13.67 8.66 -2.57
C SER A 166 13.95 7.97 -1.24
N SER A 167 14.54 6.77 -1.34
CA SER A 167 14.94 6.00 -0.16
C SER A 167 16.14 6.61 0.56
N GLU A 168 17.01 7.33 -0.15
CA GLU A 168 18.21 7.96 0.42
C GLU A 168 17.84 9.11 1.38
N GLU A 169 16.85 9.91 0.98
CA GLU A 169 16.40 11.08 1.75
C GLU A 169 15.19 10.75 2.64
N ASN A 170 14.67 9.52 2.54
CA ASN A 170 13.47 9.04 3.24
C ASN A 170 12.22 9.91 3.01
N VAL A 171 12.06 10.42 1.80
CA VAL A 171 10.95 11.31 1.41
C VAL A 171 10.19 10.75 0.23
N CYS A 172 8.88 10.98 0.23
CA CYS A 172 7.99 10.79 -0.91
C CYS A 172 7.13 12.03 -1.12
N PHE A 173 6.61 12.17 -2.35
CA PHE A 173 5.65 13.20 -2.73
C PHE A 173 4.81 12.71 -3.93
N MET A 174 3.72 13.41 -4.23
CA MET A 174 2.86 13.13 -5.38
C MET A 174 3.25 14.06 -6.53
N GLY A 175 3.96 13.56 -7.54
CA GLY A 175 4.36 14.35 -8.72
C GLY A 175 3.52 14.01 -9.94
N CYS A 176 3.71 14.69 -11.07
CA CYS A 176 2.99 14.35 -12.29
C CYS A 176 3.57 13.15 -13.04
N SER A 177 2.70 12.24 -13.48
CA SER A 177 3.08 10.97 -14.12
C SER A 177 3.82 11.14 -15.47
N LYS A 178 3.69 12.31 -16.13
CA LYS A 178 4.37 12.59 -17.41
C LYS A 178 5.88 12.84 -17.29
N TYR A 179 6.43 12.98 -16.08
CA TYR A 179 7.86 13.24 -15.92
C TYR A 179 8.71 11.99 -16.12
N SER A 180 9.88 12.15 -16.75
CA SER A 180 10.90 11.11 -16.78
C SER A 180 11.50 10.95 -15.38
N ASN A 181 11.97 9.75 -15.04
CA ASN A 181 12.63 9.49 -13.74
C ASN A 181 13.78 10.47 -13.44
N LYS A 182 14.53 10.91 -14.46
CA LYS A 182 15.60 11.91 -14.31
C LYS A 182 15.07 13.30 -13.93
N ASP A 183 13.96 13.69 -14.52
CA ASP A 183 13.32 14.99 -14.24
C ASP A 183 12.74 14.99 -12.84
N GLN A 184 12.22 13.85 -12.38
CA GLN A 184 11.69 13.68 -11.03
C GLN A 184 12.78 13.76 -9.95
N GLU A 185 13.93 13.14 -10.17
CA GLU A 185 15.08 13.28 -9.26
C GLU A 185 15.56 14.73 -9.21
N THR A 186 15.63 15.41 -10.36
CA THR A 186 15.98 16.82 -10.45
C THR A 186 14.98 17.69 -9.71
N LEU A 187 13.69 17.42 -9.88
CA LEU A 187 12.59 18.09 -9.19
C LEU A 187 12.66 17.86 -7.68
N LEU A 188 12.89 16.63 -7.24
CA LEU A 188 13.00 16.30 -5.83
C LEU A 188 14.20 17.02 -5.20
N ASN A 189 15.35 17.01 -5.88
CA ASN A 189 16.54 17.73 -5.42
C ASN A 189 16.27 19.24 -5.34
N ALA A 190 15.59 19.83 -6.33
CA ALA A 190 15.18 21.24 -6.27
C ALA A 190 14.25 21.53 -5.08
N LEU A 191 13.29 20.64 -4.81
CA LEU A 191 12.37 20.77 -3.67
C LEU A 191 13.06 20.62 -2.32
N LEU A 192 14.08 19.75 -2.23
CA LEU A 192 14.86 19.48 -1.01
C LEU A 192 15.87 20.58 -0.70
N TYR A 193 16.64 21.02 -1.69
CA TYR A 193 17.68 22.04 -1.51
C TYR A 193 17.14 23.47 -1.53
N GLN A 194 15.82 23.62 -1.65
CA GLN A 194 15.13 24.91 -1.66
C GLN A 194 15.74 25.88 -2.67
N GLU A 195 16.29 25.34 -3.76
CA GLU A 195 16.77 26.14 -4.84
C GLU A 195 15.53 26.80 -5.46
N VAL A 196 15.57 28.12 -5.64
CA VAL A 196 14.49 28.90 -6.26
C VAL A 196 14.50 28.57 -7.75
N VAL A 197 14.25 27.31 -8.06
CA VAL A 197 13.87 26.88 -9.38
C VAL A 197 12.45 27.39 -9.47
N GLU A 198 12.25 28.46 -10.25
CA GLU A 198 10.96 28.66 -10.90
C GLU A 198 10.63 27.29 -11.48
N LEU A 199 9.68 26.57 -10.87
CA LEU A 199 9.23 25.30 -11.39
C LEU A 199 8.52 25.61 -12.73
N ARG A 200 9.29 25.87 -13.78
CA ARG A 200 8.89 25.77 -15.19
C ARG A 200 8.51 24.33 -15.57
N GLY A 201 8.61 23.42 -14.59
CA GLY A 201 8.05 22.07 -14.55
C GLY A 201 6.92 21.91 -13.50
N SER A 202 6.16 22.95 -13.16
CA SER A 202 4.79 22.74 -12.69
C SER A 202 4.07 22.06 -13.86
N CYS A 203 3.54 20.85 -13.62
CA CYS A 203 2.99 19.91 -14.59
C CYS A 203 2.57 20.59 -15.88
N ARG A 204 3.51 20.65 -16.86
CA ARG A 204 3.44 21.67 -17.91
C ARG A 204 2.05 21.66 -18.51
N LEU A 205 1.35 22.77 -18.31
CA LEU A 205 0.20 23.15 -19.11
C LEU A 205 0.77 23.20 -20.52
N LYS A 206 0.63 22.09 -21.27
CA LYS A 206 1.02 22.10 -22.67
C LYS A 206 -0.02 23.01 -23.31
N ASP A 207 0.32 24.27 -23.52
CA ASP A 207 -0.54 25.15 -24.27
C ASP A 207 -0.81 24.45 -25.62
N PRO A 208 -2.09 24.22 -25.99
CA PRO A 208 -2.44 23.51 -27.22
C PRO A 208 -1.91 24.20 -28.50
N SER A 209 -1.32 25.39 -28.37
CA SER A 209 -0.85 26.26 -29.44
C SER A 209 0.66 26.23 -29.72
N GLU A 210 1.48 25.52 -28.94
CA GLU A 210 2.94 25.49 -29.19
C GLU A 210 3.36 24.46 -30.25
N GLY A 211 3.08 24.81 -31.50
CA GLY A 211 3.94 24.54 -32.65
C GLY A 211 4.88 25.73 -32.96
N GLY A 212 5.08 26.65 -32.01
CA GLY A 212 5.85 27.87 -32.20
C GLY A 212 6.95 28.02 -31.16
N VAL A 213 8.18 27.75 -31.58
CA VAL A 213 9.41 28.10 -30.87
C VAL A 213 9.47 29.62 -30.73
N TYR A 214 9.14 30.14 -29.54
CA TYR A 214 9.64 31.43 -29.10
C TYR A 214 10.21 31.26 -27.70
N GLU A 215 11.48 30.86 -27.66
CA GLU A 215 12.37 31.01 -26.52
C GLU A 215 12.48 32.50 -26.19
N THR A 216 11.52 33.03 -25.43
CA THR A 216 11.62 34.38 -24.91
C THR A 216 12.47 34.30 -23.66
N GLU A 217 13.76 34.53 -23.88
CA GLU A 217 14.79 34.82 -22.90
C GLU A 217 14.39 36.09 -22.11
N GLN A 218 13.39 36.01 -21.23
CA GLN A 218 13.11 37.06 -20.25
C GLN A 218 14.15 36.98 -19.13
N ARG A 219 15.33 37.51 -19.46
CA ARG A 219 16.35 38.00 -18.56
C ARG A 219 15.78 39.22 -17.82
N TYR A 220 14.89 38.97 -16.85
CA TYR A 220 14.41 40.02 -15.97
C TYR A 220 15.54 40.37 -15.01
N ASN A 221 16.09 41.58 -15.16
CA ASN A 221 17.06 42.18 -14.24
C ASN A 221 16.38 42.41 -12.86
N ALA A 222 16.26 41.34 -12.07
CA ALA A 222 15.69 41.36 -10.71
C ALA A 222 16.77 41.49 -9.62
N THR A 223 17.90 42.13 -9.90
CA THR A 223 19.09 42.07 -9.02
C THR A 223 19.22 43.18 -7.98
N ALA A 224 18.22 44.04 -7.70
CA ALA A 224 18.49 45.22 -6.87
C ALA A 224 17.49 45.62 -5.77
N GLN A 225 16.45 44.86 -5.45
CA GLN A 225 15.52 45.32 -4.39
C GLN A 225 14.85 44.25 -3.53
N ARG A 226 15.47 43.07 -3.38
CA ARG A 226 14.89 41.95 -2.63
C ARG A 226 15.87 41.34 -1.63
N GLU A 227 16.61 42.14 -0.88
CA GLU A 227 17.46 41.63 0.22
C GLU A 227 16.76 41.72 1.59
N ASP A 228 15.86 42.69 1.82
CA ASP A 228 15.22 42.89 3.14
C ASP A 228 13.91 42.12 3.36
N SER A 229 13.32 41.53 2.31
CA SER A 229 12.20 40.58 2.44
C SER A 229 12.65 39.11 2.52
N VAL A 230 13.95 38.84 2.41
CA VAL A 230 14.54 37.49 2.40
C VAL A 230 14.70 36.91 3.80
N GLN A 231 14.90 37.73 4.83
CA GLN A 231 15.05 37.22 6.21
C GLN A 231 13.71 36.93 6.91
N ASN A 232 12.64 37.67 6.60
CA ASN A 232 11.33 37.45 7.25
C ASN A 232 10.46 36.38 6.56
N LYS A 233 10.77 35.99 5.32
CA LYS A 233 10.15 34.84 4.63
C LYS A 233 10.94 33.53 4.78
N ALA A 234 12.06 33.58 5.51
CA ALA A 234 12.78 32.43 6.03
C ALA A 234 12.20 31.93 7.37
N LYS A 235 10.93 32.25 7.67
CA LYS A 235 10.12 31.37 8.50
C LYS A 235 9.97 30.08 7.71
N ARG A 236 10.98 29.20 7.82
CA ARG A 236 10.99 27.79 7.41
C ARG A 236 9.65 27.21 7.83
N THR A 237 8.66 27.27 6.96
CA THR A 237 7.63 26.26 6.92
C THR A 237 8.40 25.01 6.61
N ASN A 238 8.69 24.23 7.66
CA ASN A 238 9.32 22.93 7.52
C ASN A 238 8.47 22.18 6.49
N ARG A 239 8.96 22.08 5.25
CA ARG A 239 8.28 21.35 4.20
C ARG A 239 8.20 19.92 4.69
N THR A 240 7.00 19.52 5.09
CA THR A 240 6.73 18.15 5.49
C THR A 240 6.53 17.37 4.20
N PHE A 241 7.40 16.39 3.96
CA PHE A 241 7.21 15.42 2.88
C PHE A 241 6.57 14.15 3.46
N ILE A 242 6.06 13.27 2.60
CA ILE A 242 5.65 11.94 3.06
C ILE A 242 6.91 11.18 3.50
N ASN A 243 6.88 10.55 4.67
CA ASN A 243 8.00 9.72 5.13
C ASN A 243 8.02 8.41 4.32
N TYR A 244 9.11 8.14 3.59
CA TYR A 244 9.22 6.95 2.75
C TYR A 244 9.07 5.65 3.54
N GLY A 245 9.74 5.54 4.69
CA GLY A 245 9.63 4.39 5.59
C GLY A 245 8.20 4.10 6.05
N LEU A 246 7.41 5.15 6.31
CA LEU A 246 6.00 5.00 6.71
C LEU A 246 5.12 4.55 5.52
N TRP A 247 5.34 5.13 4.34
CA TRP A 247 4.63 4.76 3.13
C TRP A 247 4.92 3.32 2.71
N ILE A 248 6.20 2.91 2.65
CA ILE A 248 6.58 1.54 2.28
C ILE A 248 6.09 0.51 3.31
N SER A 249 6.10 0.86 4.61
CA SER A 249 5.54 -0.02 5.64
C SER A 249 4.04 -0.22 5.43
N THR A 250 3.31 0.85 5.10
CA THR A 250 1.87 0.78 4.76
C THR A 250 1.64 -0.17 3.58
N MET A 251 2.46 -0.08 2.54
CA MET A 251 2.40 -0.98 1.37
C MET A 251 2.65 -2.45 1.73
N ILE A 252 3.65 -2.71 2.58
CA ILE A 252 3.99 -4.07 3.01
C ILE A 252 2.83 -4.68 3.81
N PHE A 253 2.25 -3.95 4.76
CA PHE A 253 1.11 -4.44 5.53
C PHE A 253 -0.14 -4.64 4.67
N TRP A 254 -0.38 -3.76 3.70
CA TRP A 254 -1.44 -3.94 2.71
C TRP A 254 -1.22 -5.20 1.88
N ALA A 255 0.01 -5.46 1.42
CA ALA A 255 0.36 -6.66 0.66
C ALA A 255 0.18 -7.94 1.50
N ILE A 256 0.57 -7.93 2.78
CA ILE A 256 0.33 -9.04 3.72
C ILE A 256 -1.18 -9.28 3.88
N ALA A 257 -1.98 -8.21 4.01
CA ALA A 257 -3.43 -8.31 4.10
C ALA A 257 -4.06 -8.90 2.83
N ALA A 258 -3.65 -8.43 1.65
CA ALA A 258 -4.12 -8.93 0.36
C ALA A 258 -3.75 -10.41 0.16
N PHE A 259 -2.50 -10.78 0.48
CA PHE A 259 -2.04 -12.17 0.39
C PHE A 259 -2.79 -13.09 1.37
N GLY A 260 -2.93 -12.67 2.62
CA GLY A 260 -3.69 -13.41 3.64
C GLY A 260 -5.15 -13.60 3.25
N THR A 261 -5.79 -12.56 2.69
CA THR A 261 -7.19 -12.63 2.21
C THR A 261 -7.33 -13.55 1.00
N THR A 262 -6.34 -13.54 0.09
CA THR A 262 -6.31 -14.45 -1.07
C THR A 262 -6.21 -15.91 -0.64
N ILE A 263 -5.35 -16.20 0.34
CA ILE A 263 -5.26 -17.55 0.95
C ILE A 263 -6.58 -17.93 1.61
N CYS A 264 -7.21 -17.03 2.39
CA CYS A 264 -8.51 -17.27 3.01
C CYS A 264 -9.57 -17.63 1.96
N LEU A 265 -9.65 -16.84 0.89
CA LEU A 265 -10.61 -17.04 -0.19
C LEU A 265 -10.41 -18.39 -0.89
N GLY A 266 -9.16 -18.74 -1.21
CA GLY A 266 -8.82 -20.03 -1.82
C GLY A 266 -9.19 -21.22 -0.91
N LEU A 267 -8.84 -21.15 0.37
CA LEU A 267 -9.18 -22.19 1.35
C LEU A 267 -10.69 -22.30 1.58
N ALA A 268 -11.40 -21.18 1.62
CA ALA A 268 -12.85 -21.16 1.76
C ALA A 268 -13.52 -21.78 0.53
N LEU A 269 -13.07 -21.43 -0.68
CA LEU A 269 -13.57 -22.01 -1.93
C LEU A 269 -13.31 -23.52 -1.98
N LEU A 270 -12.08 -23.96 -1.67
CA LEU A 270 -11.76 -25.38 -1.65
C LEU A 270 -12.63 -26.14 -0.63
N ASN A 271 -12.90 -25.54 0.54
CA ASN A 271 -13.81 -26.12 1.55
C ASN A 271 -15.28 -26.14 1.13
N THR A 272 -15.70 -25.31 0.16
CA THR A 272 -17.05 -25.41 -0.42
C THR A 272 -17.16 -26.53 -1.45
N ILE A 273 -16.08 -26.82 -2.18
CA ILE A 273 -16.06 -27.83 -3.26
C ILE A 273 -15.76 -29.22 -2.70
N THR A 274 -14.83 -29.33 -1.75
CA THR A 274 -14.37 -30.61 -1.21
C THR A 274 -15.14 -30.98 0.05
N ASP A 275 -15.56 -32.24 0.16
CA ASP A 275 -16.05 -32.76 1.43
C ASP A 275 -14.90 -32.70 2.45
N PRO A 276 -15.08 -32.09 3.63
CA PRO A 276 -13.99 -31.72 4.53
C PRO A 276 -13.46 -32.91 5.34
N SER A 277 -13.21 -34.05 4.70
CA SER A 277 -12.74 -35.28 5.34
C SER A 277 -11.22 -35.32 5.55
N THR A 278 -10.45 -34.45 4.90
CA THR A 278 -8.99 -34.43 5.02
C THR A 278 -8.48 -33.29 5.93
N THR A 279 -7.60 -33.64 6.86
CA THR A 279 -7.17 -32.80 7.99
C THR A 279 -6.38 -31.54 7.61
N PHE A 280 -5.76 -31.50 6.42
CA PHE A 280 -4.92 -30.37 5.99
C PHE A 280 -5.72 -29.21 5.37
N LEU A 281 -6.92 -29.46 4.85
CA LEU A 281 -7.90 -28.41 4.46
C LEU A 281 -8.77 -27.96 5.65
N SER A 282 -8.38 -28.34 6.86
CA SER A 282 -9.16 -28.10 8.07
C SER A 282 -9.36 -26.61 8.35
N SER A 283 -10.45 -26.34 9.08
CA SER A 283 -10.81 -25.06 9.68
C SER A 283 -9.66 -24.34 10.38
N TYR A 284 -8.61 -25.05 10.82
CA TYR A 284 -7.40 -24.46 11.41
C TYR A 284 -6.68 -23.44 10.53
N ALA A 285 -6.58 -23.69 9.22
CA ALA A 285 -5.89 -22.76 8.33
C ALA A 285 -6.64 -21.42 8.23
N LEU A 286 -7.98 -21.45 8.21
CA LEU A 286 -8.84 -20.27 8.25
C LEU A 286 -8.68 -19.48 9.56
N TYR A 287 -8.56 -20.17 10.69
CA TYR A 287 -8.34 -19.52 11.99
C TYR A 287 -6.99 -18.81 12.08
N PHE A 288 -5.99 -19.23 11.31
CA PHE A 288 -4.67 -18.61 11.30
C PHE A 288 -4.56 -17.48 10.26
N SER A 289 -5.13 -17.66 9.07
CA SER A 289 -5.03 -16.68 7.99
C SER A 289 -5.90 -15.44 8.22
N TYR A 290 -7.03 -15.57 8.92
CA TYR A 290 -7.94 -14.45 9.18
C TYR A 290 -7.33 -13.38 10.12
N PRO A 291 -6.75 -13.72 11.29
CA PRO A 291 -6.08 -12.74 12.13
C PRO A 291 -4.90 -12.05 11.45
N ILE A 292 -4.15 -12.76 10.59
CA ILE A 292 -3.03 -12.17 9.83
C ILE A 292 -3.54 -11.12 8.86
N SER A 293 -4.59 -11.43 8.09
CA SER A 293 -5.20 -10.45 7.20
C SER A 293 -5.76 -9.27 7.97
N ALA A 294 -6.51 -9.52 9.04
CA ALA A 294 -7.09 -8.48 9.88
C ALA A 294 -6.02 -7.56 10.50
N ALA A 295 -4.91 -8.13 11.00
CA ALA A 295 -3.79 -7.36 11.51
C ALA A 295 -3.13 -6.51 10.41
N GLY A 296 -2.93 -7.08 9.21
CA GLY A 296 -2.40 -6.34 8.08
C GLY A 296 -3.27 -5.13 7.69
N VAL A 297 -4.60 -5.31 7.63
CA VAL A 297 -5.54 -4.19 7.37
C VAL A 297 -5.47 -3.16 8.49
N PHE A 298 -5.48 -3.60 9.74
CA PHE A 298 -5.37 -2.71 10.90
C PHE A 298 -4.11 -1.84 10.83
N PHE A 299 -2.93 -2.44 10.61
CA PHE A 299 -1.69 -1.67 10.48
C PHE A 299 -1.68 -0.76 9.26
N THR A 300 -2.26 -1.18 8.13
CA THR A 300 -2.39 -0.33 6.94
C THR A 300 -3.17 0.94 7.26
N LEU A 301 -4.31 0.82 7.96
CA LEU A 301 -5.13 1.96 8.36
C LEU A 301 -4.42 2.85 9.38
N VAL A 302 -3.78 2.26 10.40
CA VAL A 302 -3.06 3.02 11.43
C VAL A 302 -1.88 3.80 10.84
N LEU A 303 -1.05 3.17 10.01
CA LEU A 303 0.11 3.83 9.41
C LEU A 303 -0.30 4.87 8.37
N GLY A 304 -1.29 4.56 7.52
CA GLY A 304 -1.85 5.54 6.58
C GLY A 304 -2.51 6.72 7.28
N GLY A 305 -3.22 6.47 8.39
CA GLY A 305 -3.82 7.53 9.22
C GLY A 305 -2.77 8.37 9.95
N ALA A 306 -1.70 7.76 10.44
CA ALA A 306 -0.57 8.47 11.02
C ALA A 306 0.11 9.37 9.99
N GLN A 307 0.32 8.86 8.77
CA GLN A 307 0.86 9.65 7.65
C GLN A 307 -0.03 10.85 7.31
N PHE A 308 -1.35 10.64 7.36
CA PHE A 308 -2.31 11.73 7.15
C PHE A 308 -2.17 12.81 8.22
N GLY A 309 -2.19 12.42 9.50
CA GLY A 309 -2.22 13.35 10.63
C GLY A 309 -0.93 14.13 10.89
N THR A 310 0.24 13.66 10.41
CA THR A 310 1.51 14.38 10.65
C THR A 310 1.89 15.33 9.52
N ASN A 311 1.65 14.93 8.27
CA ASN A 311 2.23 15.64 7.13
C ASN A 311 1.14 16.12 6.15
N ILE A 312 0.15 15.28 5.85
CA ILE A 312 -0.79 15.53 4.75
C ILE A 312 -1.90 16.51 5.14
N SER A 313 -2.33 16.54 6.41
CA SER A 313 -3.43 17.41 6.86
C SER A 313 -3.20 18.88 6.52
N ASP A 314 -1.93 19.31 6.60
CA ASP A 314 -1.55 20.71 6.47
C ASP A 314 -1.03 21.04 5.07
N ASN A 315 -0.71 20.04 4.25
CA ASN A 315 -0.15 20.22 2.92
C ASN A 315 -0.50 19.03 2.01
N LEU A 316 -1.00 19.30 0.81
CA LEU A 316 -1.44 18.28 -0.14
C LEU A 316 -0.31 17.43 -0.75
N MET A 317 0.96 17.66 -0.36
CA MET A 317 2.13 16.89 -0.83
C MET A 317 2.32 16.88 -2.35
N VAL A 318 1.73 17.86 -3.05
CA VAL A 318 1.87 18.09 -4.49
C VAL A 318 2.84 19.24 -4.74
N PRO A 319 3.61 19.25 -5.85
CA PRO A 319 4.65 20.23 -6.11
C PRO A 319 4.23 21.70 -5.90
N PRO A 320 3.04 22.16 -6.33
CA PRO A 320 2.65 23.57 -6.12
C PRO A 320 2.42 23.94 -4.64
N THR A 321 1.93 23.00 -3.83
CA THR A 321 1.77 23.21 -2.38
C THR A 321 3.10 23.05 -1.64
N LEU A 322 4.00 22.20 -2.13
CA LEU A 322 5.35 22.05 -1.59
C LEU A 322 6.25 23.25 -1.92
N SER A 323 6.10 23.85 -3.10
CA SER A 323 6.85 25.06 -3.50
C SER A 323 6.46 26.28 -2.65
N GLY A 324 5.25 26.28 -2.08
CA GLY A 324 4.69 27.39 -1.31
C GLY A 324 3.97 28.42 -2.17
N GLU A 325 3.58 28.05 -3.40
CA GLU A 325 2.73 28.88 -4.26
C GLU A 325 1.31 29.04 -3.70
N PHE A 326 0.85 28.04 -2.94
CA PHE A 326 -0.45 28.04 -2.28
C PHE A 326 -0.25 28.25 -0.77
N SER A 327 -0.93 29.26 -0.21
CA SER A 327 -0.73 29.68 1.18
C SER A 327 -1.68 28.97 2.13
N GLU A 328 -2.87 28.62 1.65
CA GLU A 328 -3.88 27.90 2.43
C GLU A 328 -4.13 26.55 1.75
N SER A 329 -3.86 25.46 2.47
CA SER A 329 -4.23 24.11 2.03
C SER A 329 -4.97 23.38 3.13
N SER A 330 -6.07 22.73 2.75
CA SER A 330 -6.85 21.87 3.63
C SER A 330 -6.97 20.50 2.98
N ALA A 331 -6.49 19.46 3.66
CA ALA A 331 -6.68 18.08 3.25
C ALA A 331 -7.69 17.38 4.17
N SER A 332 -8.42 16.42 3.60
CA SER A 332 -9.35 15.55 4.28
C SER A 332 -9.20 14.12 3.80
N VAL A 333 -9.51 13.17 4.67
CA VAL A 333 -9.44 11.75 4.35
C VAL A 333 -10.59 11.39 3.42
N GLY A 334 -10.28 10.84 2.25
CA GLY A 334 -11.24 10.46 1.24
C GLY A 334 -11.96 9.14 1.56
N TYR A 335 -13.00 8.84 0.79
CA TYR A 335 -13.89 7.69 1.02
C TYR A 335 -13.17 6.33 0.87
N SER A 336 -12.13 6.26 0.03
CA SER A 336 -11.37 5.04 -0.23
C SER A 336 -10.59 4.54 0.99
N TYR A 337 -10.17 5.47 1.86
CA TYR A 337 -9.52 5.12 3.12
C TYR A 337 -10.51 4.44 4.07
N TRP A 338 -11.75 4.92 4.12
CA TRP A 338 -12.81 4.35 4.96
C TRP A 338 -13.51 3.14 4.32
N CYS A 339 -13.23 2.86 3.04
CA CYS A 339 -13.99 1.90 2.23
C CYS A 339 -15.51 2.19 2.21
N VAL A 340 -15.90 3.47 2.28
CA VAL A 340 -17.30 3.90 2.26
C VAL A 340 -17.71 4.26 0.83
N PRO A 341 -18.81 3.72 0.28
CA PRO A 341 -19.31 4.16 -1.03
C PRO A 341 -19.70 5.64 -0.99
N LYS A 342 -19.41 6.37 -2.08
CA LYS A 342 -19.75 7.79 -2.27
C LYS A 342 -21.26 8.02 -2.33
#